data_AF-A0A920NY09-F1
#
_entry.id   AF-A0A920NY09-F1
#
_cell.length_a   1.000
_cell.length_b   1.000
_cell.length_c   1.000
_cell.angle_alpha   90.00
_cell.angle_beta   90.00
_cell.angle_gamma   90.00
#
_symmetry.space_group_name_H-M   'P 1'
#
loop_
_entity.id
_entity.type
_entity.pdbx_description
1 polymer ?
#
loop_
_entity_poly.entity_id
_entity_poly.type
_entity_poly.pdbx_seq_one_letter_code
_entity_poly.pdbx_strand_id
1 'polypeptide(L)' 'MGQGLMTKLALISANEFGLDIKDIKLSSTDTEKVANTSASAASATTDLNGGAKLNAIYNIKLELNEFIKKKIQN' A
#
# COMPACT_ATOMS: atom_id res chain seq x y z
N MET A 1 8.71 8.85 14.27
CA MET A 1 7.51 9.72 14.34
C MET A 1 7.05 10.04 12.93
N GLY A 2 6.09 9.26 12.42
CA GLY A 2 5.68 9.23 10.99
C GLY A 2 4.15 9.23 10.83
N GLN A 3 3.45 9.96 11.70
CA GLN A 3 1.98 9.91 11.78
C GLN A 3 1.29 10.40 10.50
N GLY A 4 1.82 11.43 9.82
CA GLY A 4 1.26 11.93 8.56
C GLY A 4 1.51 11.00 7.36
N LEU A 5 2.64 10.28 7.35
CA LEU A 5 3.00 9.37 6.25
C LEU A 5 2.04 8.19 6.18
N MET A 6 1.77 7.55 7.32
CA MET A 6 0.89 6.38 7.35
C MET A 6 -0.52 6.75 6.91
N THR A 7 -1.07 7.85 7.41
CA THR A 7 -2.39 8.34 6.96
C THR A 7 -2.41 8.65 5.45
N LYS A 8 -1.37 9.30 4.92
CA LYS A 8 -1.28 9.59 3.48
C LYS A 8 -1.21 8.31 2.64
N LEU A 9 -0.41 7.33 3.07
CA LEU A 9 -0.31 6.04 2.39
C LEU A 9 -1.61 5.23 2.50
N ALA A 10 -2.38 5.37 3.58
CA ALA A 10 -3.68 4.74 3.73
C ALA A 10 -4.70 5.36 2.76
N LEU A 11 -4.72 6.69 2.65
CA LEU A 11 -5.56 7.41 1.70
C LEU A 11 -5.25 7.04 0.25
N ILE A 12 -3.96 6.92 -0.11
CA ILE A 12 -3.55 6.47 -1.45
C ILE A 12 -4.07 5.05 -1.71
N SER A 13 -3.90 4.12 -0.76
CA SER A 13 -4.43 2.76 -0.89
C SER A 13 -5.96 2.72 -1.04
N ALA A 14 -6.68 3.50 -0.22
CA ALA A 14 -8.13 3.58 -0.26
C ALA A 14 -8.61 4.08 -1.63
N ASN A 15 -8.01 5.17 -2.14
CA ASN A 15 -8.35 5.73 -3.44
C ASN A 15 -8.07 4.73 -4.57
N GLU A 16 -6.88 4.13 -4.58
CA GLU A 16 -6.52 3.15 -5.60
C GLU A 16 -7.48 1.96 -5.63
N PHE A 17 -7.83 1.39 -4.47
CA PHE A 17 -8.77 0.26 -4.43
C PHE A 17 -10.24 0.66 -4.54
N GLY A 18 -10.58 1.96 -4.52
CA GLY A 18 -11.96 2.42 -4.44
C GLY A 18 -12.68 2.01 -3.15
N LEU A 19 -11.92 1.88 -2.05
CA LEU A 19 -12.42 1.46 -0.73
C LEU A 19 -12.52 2.65 0.23
N ASP A 20 -13.32 2.49 1.28
CA ASP A 20 -13.33 3.45 2.39
C ASP A 20 -12.02 3.31 3.18
N ILE A 21 -11.49 4.43 3.70
CA ILE A 21 -10.27 4.41 4.51
C ILE A 21 -10.40 3.53 5.74
N LYS A 22 -11.62 3.37 6.29
CA LYS A 22 -11.88 2.47 7.42
C LYS A 22 -11.60 0.99 7.09
N ASP A 23 -11.62 0.64 5.81
CA ASP A 23 -11.33 -0.71 5.32
C ASP A 23 -9.81 -0.91 5.07
N ILE A 24 -9.01 0.14 5.19
CA ILE A 24 -7.55 0.09 5.02
C ILE A 24 -6.86 0.06 6.38
N LYS A 25 -6.28 -1.10 6.71
CA LYS A 25 -5.41 -1.26 7.88
C LYS A 25 -3.95 -1.25 7.45
N LEU A 26 -3.17 -0.29 7.95
CA LEU A 26 -1.72 -0.30 7.83
C LEU A 26 -1.10 -0.91 9.08
N SER A 27 -0.29 -1.95 8.93
CA SER A 27 0.61 -2.38 10.00
C SER A 27 1.78 -1.42 10.08
N SER A 28 2.03 -0.86 11.26
CA SER A 28 3.29 -0.15 11.52
C SER A 28 4.47 -1.12 11.36
N THR A 29 5.65 -0.57 11.07
CA THR A 29 6.93 -1.28 10.98
C THR A 29 7.12 -2.17 12.21
N ASP A 30 6.82 -3.46 12.05
CA ASP A 30 7.05 -4.50 13.02
C ASP A 30 8.35 -5.18 12.59
N THR A 31 9.42 -5.00 13.35
CA THR A 31 10.78 -5.45 12.97
C THR A 31 10.91 -6.97 12.85
N GLU A 32 9.89 -7.72 13.30
CA GLU A 32 9.81 -9.18 13.11
C GLU A 32 9.16 -9.58 11.77
N LYS A 33 8.37 -8.70 11.13
CA LYS A 33 7.60 -9.00 9.90
C LYS A 33 7.83 -8.03 8.74
N VAL A 34 8.43 -6.87 8.99
CA VAL A 34 8.60 -5.78 8.04
C VAL A 34 10.08 -5.42 7.97
N ALA A 35 10.66 -5.53 6.77
CA ALA A 35 12.07 -5.19 6.54
C ALA A 35 12.36 -3.73 6.94
N ASN A 36 13.42 -3.51 7.72
CA ASN A 36 13.85 -2.17 8.13
C ASN A 36 14.22 -1.33 6.90
N THR A 37 13.62 -0.15 6.76
CA THR A 37 14.11 0.90 5.86
C THR A 37 15.07 1.81 6.63
N SER A 38 16.20 2.18 6.02
CA SER A 38 17.26 2.93 6.71
C SER A 38 16.80 4.31 7.17
N ALA A 39 17.40 4.81 8.26
CA ALA A 39 17.13 6.15 8.77
C ALA A 39 17.51 7.20 7.72
N SER A 40 16.54 7.87 7.12
CA SER A 40 16.78 8.98 6.21
C SER A 40 15.62 9.97 6.19
N ALA A 41 15.93 11.22 5.86
CA ALA A 41 15.06 12.39 5.98
C ALA A 41 13.63 12.12 5.46
N ALA A 42 12.64 12.43 6.29
CA ALA A 42 11.24 11.99 6.17
C ALA A 42 10.57 12.22 4.80
N SER A 43 11.05 13.17 3.98
CA SER A 43 10.49 13.45 2.66
C SER A 43 10.85 12.39 1.62
N ALA A 44 12.13 12.03 1.49
CA ALA A 44 12.56 11.05 0.47
C ALA A 44 11.98 9.65 0.75
N THR A 45 11.83 9.31 2.03
CA THR A 45 11.17 8.06 2.46
C THR A 45 9.67 8.05 2.14
N THR A 46 9.02 9.22 2.09
CA THR A 46 7.60 9.32 1.71
C THR A 46 7.41 9.00 0.23
N ASP A 47 8.24 9.58 -0.63
CA ASP A 47 8.14 9.38 -2.09
C ASP A 47 8.49 7.93 -2.47
N LEU A 48 9.55 7.37 -1.88
CA LEU A 48 9.96 5.99 -2.11
C LEU A 48 8.88 4.99 -1.64
N ASN A 49 8.38 5.16 -0.41
CA ASN A 49 7.35 4.27 0.12
C ASN A 49 6.00 4.44 -0.60
N GLY A 50 5.70 5.66 -1.05
CA GLY A 50 4.53 5.94 -1.90
C GLY A 50 4.62 5.20 -3.22
N GLY A 51 5.75 5.32 -3.93
CA GLY A 51 5.99 4.63 -5.21
C GLY A 51 5.96 3.10 -5.07
N ALA A 52 6.64 2.56 -4.05
CA ALA A 52 6.63 1.13 -3.76
C ALA A 52 5.21 0.60 -3.48
N LYS A 53 4.41 1.35 -2.72
CA LYS A 53 3.02 0.99 -2.42
C LYS A 53 2.13 1.02 -3.66
N LEU A 54 2.26 2.03 -4.52
CA LEU A 54 1.52 2.11 -5.78
C LEU A 54 1.84 0.91 -6.68
N ASN A 55 3.12 0.55 -6.80
CA ASN A 55 3.52 -0.63 -7.57
C ASN A 55 2.92 -1.93 -7.01
N ALA A 56 2.93 -2.10 -5.68
CA ALA A 56 2.30 -3.26 -5.04
C ALA A 56 0.78 -3.32 -5.32
N ILE A 57 0.07 -2.19 -5.21
CA ILE A 57 -1.37 -2.12 -5.48
C ILE A 57 -1.66 -2.46 -6.95
N TYR A 58 -0.85 -1.95 -7.88
CA TYR A 58 -0.97 -2.27 -9.31
C TYR A 58 -0.89 -3.77 -9.57
N ASN A 59 0.12 -4.46 -9.01
CA ASN A 59 0.26 -5.91 -9.17
C ASN A 59 -0.93 -6.68 -8.58
N ILE A 60 -1.42 -6.28 -7.40
CA ILE A 60 -2.61 -6.90 -6.79
C ILE A 60 -3.84 -6.75 -7.71
N LYS A 61 -4.06 -5.56 -8.28
CA LYS A 61 -5.17 -5.33 -9.22
C LYS A 61 -5.06 -6.20 -10.46
N LEU A 62 -3.86 -6.40 -11.00
CA LEU A 62 -3.64 -7.31 -12.13
C LEU A 62 -4.05 -8.74 -11.79
N GLU A 63 -3.58 -9.27 -10.66
CA GLU A 63 -3.91 -10.63 -10.22
C GLU A 63 -5.41 -10.79 -9.94
N LEU A 64 -6.04 -9.80 -9.30
CA LEU A 64 -7.49 -9.80 -9.06
C LEU A 64 -8.28 -9.79 -10.36
N ASN A 65 -7.86 -8.99 -11.35
CA ASN A 65 -8.53 -8.95 -12.66
C ASN A 65 -8.42 -10.29 -13.39
N GLU A 66 -7.25 -10.94 -13.35
CA GLU A 66 -7.08 -12.27 -13.94
C GLU A 66 -7.91 -13.32 -13.22
N PHE A 67 -7.99 -13.26 -11.88
CA PHE A 67 -8.87 -14.13 -11.10
C PHE A 67 -10.34 -13.93 -11.44
N ILE A 68 -10.81 -12.68 -11.51
CA ILE A 68 -12.20 -12.34 -11.84
C ILE A 68 -12.54 -12.82 -13.25
N LYS A 69 -11.69 -12.58 -14.25
CA LYS A 69 -11.87 -13.09 -15.62
C LYS A 69 -12.08 -14.60 -15.64
N LYS A 70 -11.21 -15.35 -14.97
CA LYS A 70 -11.32 -16.81 -14.87
C LYS A 70 -12.60 -17.26 -14.18
N LYS A 71 -13.06 -16.54 -13.16
CA LYS A 71 -14.25 -16.89 -12.39
C LYS A 71 -15.56 -16.54 -13.09
N ILE A 72 -15.60 -15.47 -13.89
CA ILE A 72 -16.79 -15.05 -14.64
C ILE A 72 -16.94 -15.82 -15.96
N GLN A 73 -15.84 -16.32 -16.53
CA GLN A 73 -15.87 -17.12 -17.77
C GLN A 73 -16.20 -18.61 -17.54
N ASN A 74 -16.28 -19.06 -16.29
CA ASN A 74 -16.75 -20.40 -15.87
C ASN A 74 -18.19 -20.32 -15.35
#